data_AF-A0A7X9GFY1-F1
#
_entry.id   AF-A0A7X9GFY1-F1
#
_cell.length_a   1.000
_cell.length_b   1.000
_cell.length_c   1.000
_cell.angle_alpha   90.00
_cell.angle_beta   90.00
_cell.angle_gamma   90.00
#
_symmetry.space_group_name_H-M   'P 1'
#
loop_
_entity.id
_entity.type
_entity.pdbx_description
1 polymer ?
#
loop_
_entity_poly.entity_id
_entity_poly.type
_entity_poly.pdbx_seq_one_letter_code
_entity_poly.pdbx_strand_id
1 'polypeptide(L)' 'GRTRGGKPPVSPWGKGEVRTRRPKKASNKMIVRRRPNGKNRK' A
#
# COMPACT_ATOMS: atom_id res chain seq x y z
N GLY A 1 1.74 -9.99 28.42
CA GLY A 1 2.69 -9.00 27.90
C GLY A 1 2.30 -8.56 26.50
N ARG A 2 2.67 -7.35 26.07
CA ARG A 2 2.41 -6.88 24.70
C ARG A 2 3.32 -7.60 23.71
N THR A 3 2.78 -8.01 22.55
CA THR A 3 3.55 -8.65 21.47
C THR A 3 3.23 -7.99 20.13
N ARG A 4 4.21 -7.97 19.22
CA ARG A 4 4.04 -7.54 17.83
C ARG A 4 3.37 -8.62 16.95
N GLY A 5 3.06 -9.79 17.52
CA GLY A 5 2.29 -10.85 16.87
C GLY A 5 3.09 -11.80 15.98
N GLY A 6 4.41 -11.62 15.85
CA GLY A 6 5.32 -12.54 15.14
C GLY A 6 5.04 -12.72 13.64
N LYS A 7 4.16 -11.89 13.07
CA LYS A 7 3.72 -11.93 11.67
C LYS A 7 4.01 -10.58 11.01
N PRO A 8 4.17 -10.54 9.67
CA PRO A 8 4.18 -9.28 8.94
C PRO A 8 2.93 -8.44 9.24
N PRO A 9 3.00 -7.11 9.15
CA PRO A 9 1.86 -6.25 9.38
C PRO A 9 0.75 -6.53 8.37
N VAL A 10 -0.46 -6.74 8.90
CA VAL A 10 -1.67 -7.01 8.14
C VAL A 10 -2.80 -6.17 8.71
N SER A 11 -3.79 -5.90 7.86
CA SER A 11 -5.09 -5.38 8.30
C SER A 11 -5.83 -6.42 9.17
N PRO A 12 -6.87 -6.00 9.92
CA PRO A 12 -7.68 -6.92 10.74
C PRO A 12 -8.32 -8.07 9.97
N TRP A 13 -8.49 -7.93 8.65
CA TRP A 13 -9.03 -8.97 7.75
C TRP A 13 -7.93 -9.78 7.03
N GLY A 14 -6.70 -9.76 7.56
CA GLY A 14 -5.59 -10.58 7.07
C GLY A 14 -4.95 -10.12 5.76
N LYS A 15 -5.38 -8.98 5.19
CA LYS A 15 -4.73 -8.44 3.98
C LYS A 15 -3.48 -7.67 4.36
N GLY A 16 -2.35 -7.99 3.72
CA GLY A 16 -1.08 -7.28 3.89
C GLY A 16 -1.13 -5.83 3.41
N GLU A 17 -0.20 -5.03 3.93
CA GLU A 17 -0.10 -3.61 3.62
C GLU A 17 0.68 -3.38 2.32
N VAL A 18 -0.01 -3.56 1.19
CA VAL A 18 0.56 -3.47 -0.17
C VAL A 18 -0.20 -2.48 -1.05
N ARG A 19 0.23 -2.30 -2.31
CA ARG A 19 -0.46 -1.44 -3.27
C ARG A 19 -1.87 -2.00 -3.57
N THR A 20 -2.91 -1.28 -3.13
CA THR A 20 -4.31 -1.75 -3.23
C THR A 20 -5.05 -1.35 -4.52
N ARG A 21 -4.45 -0.54 -5.40
CA ARG A 21 -5.12 -0.07 -6.63
C ARG A 21 -5.27 -1.20 -7.64
N ARG A 22 -6.51 -1.48 -8.05
CA ARG A 22 -6.80 -2.45 -9.12
C ARG A 22 -6.13 -2.03 -10.46
N PRO A 23 -5.51 -2.98 -11.20
CA PRO A 23 -4.69 -2.66 -12.37
C PRO A 23 -5.49 -2.22 -13.61
N LYS A 24 -6.77 -2.60 -13.73
CA LYS A 24 -7.58 -2.39 -14.96
C LYS A 24 -8.66 -1.30 -14.83
N LYS A 25 -8.46 -0.28 -13.99
CA LYS A 25 -9.41 0.86 -13.92
C LYS A 25 -9.25 1.75 -15.15
N ALA A 26 -10.36 2.18 -15.75
CA ALA A 26 -10.35 3.06 -16.94
C ALA A 26 -9.53 4.35 -16.72
N SER A 27 -9.56 4.90 -15.49
CA SER A 27 -8.78 6.09 -15.13
C SER A 27 -7.27 5.90 -15.21
N ASN A 28 -6.75 4.68 -15.28
CA ASN A 28 -5.32 4.46 -15.48
C ASN A 28 -4.82 5.02 -16.83
N LYS A 29 -5.69 5.12 -17.85
CA LYS A 29 -5.35 5.74 -19.14
C LYS A 29 -5.00 7.22 -19.02
N MET A 30 -5.54 7.91 -18.00
CA MET A 30 -5.31 9.34 -17.77
C MET A 30 -4.17 9.61 -16.79
N ILE A 31 -3.62 8.59 -16.12
CA ILE A 31 -2.58 8.76 -15.11
C ILE A 31 -1.21 8.64 -15.77
N VAL A 32 -0.52 9.77 -15.96
CA VAL A 32 0.83 9.82 -16.57
C VAL A 32 1.89 9.24 -15.62
N ARG A 33 1.82 9.58 -14.33
CA ARG A 33 2.78 9.10 -13.32
C ARG A 33 2.15 8.92 -11.95
N ARG A 34 2.74 8.03 -11.14
CA ARG A 34 2.36 7.84 -9.74
C ARG A 34 2.94 8.95 -8.86
N ARG A 35 2.31 9.21 -7.70
CA ARG A 35 2.91 10.02 -6.63
C ARG A 35 4.26 9.45 -6.18
N PRO A 36 5.31 10.27 -6.03
CA PRO A 36 6.55 9.82 -5.41
C PRO A 36 6.28 9.54 -3.93
N ASN A 37 6.87 8.45 -3.40
CA ASN A 37 6.85 8.17 -1.97
C ASN A 37 8.19 8.60 -1.39
N GLY A 38 8.19 9.25 -0.23
CA GLY A 38 9.44 9.61 0.47
C GLY A 38 10.25 10.74 -0.15
N LYS A 39 9.66 11.56 -1.05
CA LYS A 39 10.37 12.67 -1.73
C LYS A 39 11.05 13.66 -0.77
N ASN A 40 10.51 13.80 0.44
CA ASN A 40 11.04 14.68 1.49
C ASN A 40 11.35 13.90 2.80
N ARG A 41 11.55 12.58 2.73
CA ARG A 41 12.08 11.85 3.89
C ARG A 41 13.56 12.21 3.99
N LYS A 42 13.87 13.05 4.97
CA LYS A 42 15.23 13.44 5.36
C LYS A 42 16.01 12.21 5.82
#